data_AF-A0A9P0ZCQ3-F1
#
_entry.id   AF-A0A9P0ZCQ3-F1
#
_cell.length_a   1.000
_cell.length_b   1.000
_cell.length_c   1.000
_cell.angle_alpha   90.00
_cell.angle_beta   90.00
_cell.angle_gamma   90.00
#
_symmetry.space_group_name_H-M   'P 1'
#
loop_
_entity.id
_entity.type
_entity.pdbx_description
1 polymer ?
#
loop_
_entity_poly.entity_id
_entity_poly.type
_entity_poly.pdbx_seq_one_letter_code
_entity_poly.pdbx_strand_id
1 'polypeptide(L)'
;MASTIQSPFFPAPPLRNRRTHSSTTPRFESYIYFRQRQVQLRVATGSSSNSSQSQNVLAWCNAYGETRGESIEASSAIKDELFVRFFREAWPYFRAHRGSTFVVLISAEIFDSPHLDPLLMDISLLHGLGVKFVLVPGTHVQIDRLLSERGSEPKYVGRYRLTDTDSLEAAMDAAGRIRILLEAKLSPGPSLSGIRRHGDNSRWHDGVSVSSGNFLAAKRRGVVEGIDYGSTGEVKKIDVSRVRERLDQNSIVLISNVGYSSSGQVLNCNTYEVATACALALGAEKLICIIDGPILDETGRLIRFLTLQDADMLVRKRAYQSETAATYVKAVSHEDLPPLGYDTSNGTMFFHDTNGFNHAYNPTFQNGVGFDNGNGLWSGEQGFAIGGQERLSRLYGYLSELAAAAFVCRGGVQRVHLLDGTIGGVLLKELFQRDGFGTMVASDLYEGTRMARATDIPGIKQLLQPLEEYGTLIRRTEEELLVALDSFIVVEREGQIIACAALFPYLIEKCGEVASIAVSPECRGQGQGDKLLDYIEKKASSLGMQMLFLLTTRTADWFVRRGFSECCVDQIPVERRKRINLSRGSKYYIKRLQPDRSGIRFGSP
;
A
#
# COMPACT_ATOMS: atom_id res chain seq x y z
N MET A 1 -76.82 22.78 28.28
CA MET A 1 -77.20 24.08 28.88
C MET A 1 -76.02 24.62 29.67
N ALA A 2 -76.07 25.93 29.99
CA ALA A 2 -75.39 26.70 31.04
C ALA A 2 -74.65 25.98 32.22
N SER A 3 -73.66 26.56 32.94
CA SER A 3 -72.88 27.82 32.75
C SER A 3 -71.86 28.10 33.90
N THR A 4 -70.61 28.47 33.58
CA THR A 4 -69.72 29.47 34.29
C THR A 4 -69.34 29.17 35.79
N ILE A 5 -68.36 29.72 36.53
CA ILE A 5 -67.35 30.84 36.49
C ILE A 5 -66.01 30.30 37.14
N GLN A 6 -64.89 30.97 37.51
CA GLN A 6 -64.39 32.37 37.62
C GLN A 6 -62.83 32.44 37.55
N SER A 7 -62.22 33.62 37.77
CA SER A 7 -60.76 33.92 37.84
C SER A 7 -60.49 35.12 38.77
N PRO A 8 -59.24 35.39 39.27
CA PRO A 8 -58.52 36.60 38.79
C PRO A 8 -56.96 36.69 38.95
N PHE A 9 -56.30 37.35 37.97
CA PHE A 9 -55.18 38.34 38.02
C PHE A 9 -53.75 38.12 38.60
N PHE A 10 -52.85 39.05 38.20
CA PHE A 10 -51.35 39.14 38.25
C PHE A 10 -50.87 40.36 39.10
N PRO A 11 -49.58 40.59 39.51
CA PRO A 11 -48.41 40.91 38.63
C PRO A 11 -46.98 40.53 39.16
N ALA A 12 -45.90 41.16 38.66
CA ALA A 12 -44.49 40.68 38.70
C ALA A 12 -43.41 41.63 39.35
N PRO A 13 -42.17 41.15 39.61
CA PRO A 13 -41.01 41.94 40.12
C PRO A 13 -39.81 42.11 39.12
N PRO A 14 -38.72 42.89 39.44
CA PRO A 14 -37.99 43.70 38.43
C PRO A 14 -36.44 43.53 38.31
N LEU A 15 -35.70 44.64 38.03
CA LEU A 15 -34.36 44.72 37.40
C LEU A 15 -33.14 45.01 38.34
N ARG A 16 -32.03 44.28 38.10
CA ARG A 16 -30.63 44.74 37.89
C ARG A 16 -30.01 45.89 38.74
N ASN A 17 -28.96 45.59 39.55
CA ASN A 17 -27.59 46.19 39.45
C ASN A 17 -26.57 45.87 40.58
N ARG A 18 -25.28 45.64 40.23
CA ARG A 18 -24.02 45.99 40.96
C ARG A 18 -23.81 45.34 42.37
N ARG A 19 -22.61 45.17 42.98
CA ARG A 19 -21.15 45.44 42.76
C ARG A 19 -20.36 44.67 43.88
N THR A 20 -19.02 44.43 43.98
CA THR A 20 -17.77 44.61 43.17
C THR A 20 -16.64 43.71 43.77
N HIS A 21 -15.62 43.32 42.96
CA HIS A 21 -14.23 42.96 43.37
C HIS A 21 -13.98 41.72 44.29
N SER A 22 -12.84 41.01 44.26
CA SER A 22 -11.72 40.89 43.29
C SER A 22 -10.81 39.67 43.61
N SER A 23 -9.92 39.28 42.67
CA SER A 23 -8.65 38.52 42.86
C SER A 23 -8.72 37.06 43.38
N THR A 24 -7.94 36.07 42.91
CA THR A 24 -6.92 36.01 41.83
C THR A 24 -6.62 34.56 41.38
N THR A 25 -6.23 34.38 40.09
CA THR A 25 -5.35 33.27 39.57
C THR A 25 -5.96 31.84 39.51
N PRO A 26 -5.45 30.90 38.65
CA PRO A 26 -6.33 30.37 37.60
C PRO A 26 -6.38 28.82 37.47
N ARG A 27 -7.26 28.33 36.59
CA ARG A 27 -7.14 27.02 35.94
C ARG A 27 -7.07 27.19 34.43
N PHE A 28 -6.27 26.33 33.78
CA PHE A 28 -6.14 26.28 32.32
C PHE A 28 -7.27 25.42 31.73
N GLU A 29 -8.05 25.99 30.81
CA GLU A 29 -8.75 25.24 29.76
C GLU A 29 -8.22 25.72 28.41
N SER A 30 -7.83 24.79 27.53
CA SER A 30 -7.16 25.11 26.27
C SER A 30 -8.01 24.74 25.05
N TYR A 31 -9.07 25.52 24.82
CA TYR A 31 -9.84 25.45 23.57
C TYR A 31 -9.00 25.99 22.40
N ILE A 32 -8.50 25.10 21.54
CA ILE A 32 -7.74 25.48 20.35
C ILE A 32 -8.70 25.83 19.19
N TYR A 33 -8.97 27.13 19.04
CA TYR A 33 -9.60 27.69 17.85
C TYR A 33 -8.61 27.74 16.67
N PHE A 34 -8.71 26.81 15.72
CA PHE A 34 -7.92 26.89 14.49
C PHE A 34 -8.55 27.87 13.47
N ARG A 35 -8.04 29.12 13.48
CA ARG A 35 -8.31 30.09 12.40
C ARG A 35 -7.63 29.64 11.10
N GLN A 36 -8.41 29.31 10.07
CA GLN A 36 -7.90 29.33 8.70
C GLN A 36 -7.55 30.78 8.31
N ARG A 37 -6.26 31.06 8.10
CA ARG A 37 -5.81 32.29 7.40
C ARG A 37 -5.76 32.00 5.91
N GLN A 38 -6.68 32.57 5.13
CA GLN A 38 -6.44 32.73 3.70
C GLN A 38 -5.32 33.75 3.48
N VAL A 39 -4.25 33.34 2.80
CA VAL A 39 -3.21 34.26 2.31
C VAL A 39 -3.65 34.76 0.94
N GLN A 40 -4.24 35.95 0.91
CA GLN A 40 -4.79 36.54 -0.31
C GLN A 40 -3.68 37.22 -1.14
N LEU A 41 -3.03 36.47 -2.03
CA LEU A 41 -2.07 37.00 -3.00
C LEU A 41 -2.77 37.91 -4.02
N ARG A 42 -2.69 39.22 -3.81
CA ARG A 42 -3.06 40.23 -4.81
C ARG A 42 -2.00 40.28 -5.91
N VAL A 43 -2.32 39.75 -7.09
CA VAL A 43 -1.63 40.13 -8.34
C VAL A 43 -2.42 41.29 -8.95
N ALA A 44 -1.74 42.41 -9.21
CA ALA A 44 -2.36 43.57 -9.85
C ALA A 44 -2.39 43.38 -11.37
N THR A 45 -3.56 43.54 -11.99
CA THR A 45 -3.73 43.44 -13.45
C THR A 45 -3.33 44.74 -14.13
N GLY A 46 -2.13 44.77 -14.72
CA GLY A 46 -1.79 45.73 -15.77
C GLY A 46 -2.43 45.33 -17.10
N SER A 47 -2.93 46.30 -17.85
CA SER A 47 -3.69 46.07 -19.09
C SER A 47 -2.81 46.12 -20.36
N SER A 48 -2.91 45.12 -21.24
CA SER A 48 -2.98 45.31 -22.71
C SER A 48 -3.15 44.00 -23.50
N SER A 49 -4.19 43.97 -24.34
CA SER A 49 -4.31 43.34 -25.67
C SER A 49 -3.69 41.97 -26.03
N ASN A 50 -4.61 41.07 -26.47
CA ASN A 50 -4.56 40.21 -27.66
C ASN A 50 -4.36 38.67 -27.56
N SER A 51 -5.40 37.98 -28.05
CA SER A 51 -5.42 36.70 -28.81
C SER A 51 -5.21 35.34 -28.12
N SER A 52 -5.90 34.33 -28.67
CA SER A 52 -5.82 32.88 -28.38
C SER A 52 -6.21 32.44 -26.96
N GLN A 53 -7.52 32.25 -26.73
CA GLN A 53 -8.02 31.55 -25.54
C GLN A 53 -7.68 30.05 -25.62
N SER A 54 -6.78 29.59 -24.74
CA SER A 54 -6.72 28.18 -24.33
C SER A 54 -7.47 28.03 -23.01
N GLN A 55 -8.69 27.49 -23.05
CA GLN A 55 -9.50 27.33 -21.82
C GLN A 55 -9.08 26.08 -21.04
N ASN A 56 -8.29 26.27 -19.98
CA ASN A 56 -8.06 25.25 -18.97
C ASN A 56 -9.34 25.04 -18.13
N VAL A 57 -10.04 23.92 -18.34
CA VAL A 57 -11.22 23.54 -17.55
C VAL A 57 -10.80 22.59 -16.42
N LEU A 58 -10.37 23.16 -15.29
CA LEU A 58 -10.30 22.44 -14.01
C LEU A 58 -11.63 22.60 -13.28
N ALA A 59 -12.54 21.64 -13.46
CA ALA A 59 -13.86 21.62 -12.82
C ALA A 59 -14.01 20.40 -11.91
N TRP A 60 -13.87 20.59 -10.60
CA TRP A 60 -14.42 19.64 -9.62
C TRP A 60 -15.94 19.78 -9.58
N CYS A 61 -16.65 18.78 -10.10
CA CYS A 61 -18.10 18.69 -9.94
C CYS A 61 -18.45 18.20 -8.52
N ASN A 62 -18.70 19.14 -7.61
CA ASN A 62 -19.50 18.84 -6.42
C ASN A 62 -20.92 18.40 -6.85
N ALA A 63 -21.53 17.51 -6.08
CA ALA A 63 -22.91 17.11 -6.31
C ALA A 63 -23.90 18.23 -5.91
N TYR A 64 -25.06 18.24 -6.59
CA TYR A 64 -26.20 19.17 -6.44
C TYR A 64 -26.00 20.60 -6.97
N GLY A 65 -26.82 20.97 -7.96
CA GLY A 65 -26.93 22.31 -8.52
C GLY A 65 -27.32 22.29 -10.01
N GLU A 66 -28.58 22.57 -10.33
CA GLU A 66 -29.06 22.61 -11.71
C GLU A 66 -28.62 23.88 -12.47
N THR A 67 -28.20 23.74 -13.73
CA THR A 67 -28.14 24.83 -14.71
C THR A 67 -28.61 24.34 -16.09
N ARG A 68 -29.07 25.27 -16.93
CA ARG A 68 -29.97 25.00 -18.06
C ARG A 68 -29.29 24.48 -19.34
N GLY A 69 -30.01 23.60 -20.04
CA GLY A 69 -30.09 23.56 -21.50
C GLY A 69 -28.81 23.09 -22.21
N GLU A 70 -28.13 24.02 -22.87
CA GLU A 70 -27.16 23.75 -23.94
C GLU A 70 -25.79 23.26 -23.42
N SER A 71 -25.50 23.49 -22.13
CA SER A 71 -24.27 22.97 -21.50
C SER A 71 -24.33 21.47 -21.16
N ILE A 72 -25.52 20.87 -21.21
CA ILE A 72 -25.77 19.49 -20.72
C ILE A 72 -25.27 18.46 -21.73
N GLU A 73 -25.50 18.67 -23.04
CA GLU A 73 -25.08 17.72 -24.08
C GLU A 73 -23.56 17.63 -24.20
N ALA A 74 -22.86 18.77 -24.19
CA ALA A 74 -21.40 18.81 -24.12
C ALA A 74 -20.86 18.15 -22.83
N SER A 75 -21.56 18.34 -21.70
CA SER A 75 -21.22 17.65 -20.45
C SER A 75 -21.45 16.13 -20.53
N SER A 76 -22.45 15.64 -21.28
CA SER A 76 -22.65 14.20 -21.52
C SER A 76 -21.53 13.65 -22.39
N ALA A 77 -21.28 14.23 -23.57
CA ALA A 77 -20.24 13.75 -24.49
C ALA A 77 -18.85 13.65 -23.81
N ILE A 78 -18.50 14.62 -22.97
CA ILE A 78 -17.25 14.57 -22.18
C ILE A 78 -17.28 13.44 -21.13
N LYS A 79 -18.41 13.19 -20.45
CA LYS A 79 -18.56 12.05 -19.52
C LYS A 79 -18.50 10.71 -20.25
N ASP A 80 -19.11 10.63 -21.43
CA ASP A 80 -19.16 9.43 -22.26
C ASP A 80 -17.76 9.09 -22.81
N GLU A 81 -17.00 10.10 -23.27
CA GLU A 81 -15.59 9.92 -23.65
C GLU A 81 -14.70 9.53 -22.46
N LEU A 82 -14.85 10.20 -21.31
CA LEU A 82 -14.12 9.85 -20.08
C LEU A 82 -14.46 8.44 -19.58
N PHE A 83 -15.71 8.02 -19.69
CA PHE A 83 -16.15 6.66 -19.34
C PHE A 83 -15.56 5.62 -20.29
N VAL A 84 -15.65 5.83 -21.61
CA VAL A 84 -15.06 4.93 -22.61
C VAL A 84 -13.54 4.86 -22.45
N ARG A 85 -12.88 5.98 -22.13
CA ARG A 85 -11.46 6.03 -21.84
C ARG A 85 -11.12 5.23 -20.57
N PHE A 86 -11.77 5.52 -19.44
CA PHE A 86 -11.56 4.80 -18.18
C PHE A 86 -11.80 3.29 -18.35
N PHE A 87 -12.87 2.89 -19.05
CA PHE A 87 -13.18 1.48 -19.28
C PHE A 87 -12.09 0.78 -20.13
N ARG A 88 -11.52 1.47 -21.12
CA ARG A 88 -10.37 0.98 -21.91
C ARG A 88 -9.08 0.90 -21.09
N GLU A 89 -8.83 1.88 -20.22
CA GLU A 89 -7.68 1.89 -19.30
C GLU A 89 -7.79 0.79 -18.23
N ALA A 90 -9.01 0.48 -17.75
CA ALA A 90 -9.28 -0.58 -16.77
C ALA A 90 -9.35 -2.01 -17.38
N TRP A 91 -9.65 -2.15 -18.67
CA TRP A 91 -9.85 -3.45 -19.33
C TRP A 91 -8.71 -4.47 -19.20
N PRO A 92 -7.40 -4.10 -19.23
CA PRO A 92 -6.31 -5.03 -18.97
C PRO A 92 -6.39 -5.64 -17.57
N TYR A 93 -6.64 -4.81 -16.56
CA TYR A 93 -6.75 -5.20 -15.15
C TYR A 93 -7.99 -6.08 -14.89
N PHE A 94 -9.14 -5.80 -15.53
CA PHE A 94 -10.31 -6.69 -15.48
C PHE A 94 -9.99 -8.11 -15.96
N ARG A 95 -9.11 -8.26 -16.97
CA ARG A 95 -8.67 -9.59 -17.44
C ARG A 95 -7.56 -10.18 -16.58
N ALA A 96 -6.69 -9.36 -15.98
CA ALA A 96 -5.62 -9.81 -15.10
C ALA A 96 -6.14 -10.40 -13.77
N HIS A 97 -7.17 -9.79 -13.17
CA HIS A 97 -7.72 -10.20 -11.87
C HIS A 97 -8.79 -11.31 -11.95
N ARG A 98 -9.17 -11.76 -13.16
CA ARG A 98 -10.29 -12.68 -13.34
C ARG A 98 -9.86 -14.12 -13.01
N GLY A 99 -10.51 -14.72 -12.01
CA GLY A 99 -10.18 -16.03 -11.46
C GLY A 99 -9.14 -15.98 -10.33
N SER A 100 -8.45 -14.84 -10.16
CA SER A 100 -7.54 -14.59 -9.04
C SER A 100 -8.26 -14.70 -7.70
N THR A 101 -7.57 -15.27 -6.71
CA THR A 101 -8.08 -15.38 -5.33
C THR A 101 -7.48 -14.27 -4.47
N PHE A 102 -8.32 -13.37 -3.97
CA PHE A 102 -7.95 -12.30 -3.05
C PHE A 102 -8.46 -12.62 -1.64
N VAL A 103 -7.58 -12.52 -0.65
CA VAL A 103 -7.99 -12.49 0.76
C VAL A 103 -8.13 -11.03 1.16
N VAL A 104 -9.27 -10.66 1.76
CA VAL A 104 -9.55 -9.29 2.20
C VAL A 104 -9.77 -9.27 3.70
N LEU A 105 -8.84 -8.69 4.44
CA LEU A 105 -9.04 -8.34 5.83
C LEU A 105 -9.73 -6.97 5.90
N ILE A 106 -10.79 -6.85 6.68
CA ILE A 106 -11.49 -5.58 6.94
C ILE A 106 -11.31 -5.25 8.42
N SER A 107 -10.74 -4.10 8.76
CA SER A 107 -10.56 -3.71 10.18
C SER A 107 -11.91 -3.56 10.90
N ALA A 108 -11.94 -3.80 12.22
CA ALA A 108 -13.16 -3.69 13.01
C ALA A 108 -13.66 -2.23 13.08
N GLU A 109 -12.73 -1.28 12.94
CA GLU A 109 -12.91 0.15 12.83
C GLU A 109 -13.66 0.52 11.53
N ILE A 110 -13.24 -0.03 10.38
CA ILE A 110 -13.97 0.15 9.12
C ILE A 110 -15.32 -0.58 9.17
N PHE A 111 -15.42 -1.70 9.88
CA PHE A 111 -16.68 -2.44 10.05
C PHE A 111 -17.75 -1.67 10.85
N ASP A 112 -17.37 -0.91 11.87
CA ASP A 112 -18.30 -0.04 12.63
C ASP A 112 -18.57 1.31 11.92
N SER A 113 -17.91 1.56 10.78
CA SER A 113 -17.97 2.83 10.04
C SER A 113 -19.05 2.85 8.95
N PRO A 114 -19.51 4.04 8.50
CA PRO A 114 -20.42 4.15 7.34
C PRO A 114 -19.77 3.76 6.00
N HIS A 115 -18.47 3.46 5.96
CA HIS A 115 -17.74 3.12 4.74
C HIS A 115 -17.81 1.63 4.37
N LEU A 116 -18.30 0.77 5.28
CA LEU A 116 -18.47 -0.67 5.03
C LEU A 116 -19.40 -0.94 3.83
N ASP A 117 -20.50 -0.19 3.70
CA ASP A 117 -21.51 -0.47 2.67
C ASP A 117 -20.99 -0.21 1.25
N PRO A 118 -20.36 0.94 0.92
CA PRO A 118 -19.65 1.13 -0.34
C PRO A 118 -18.57 0.07 -0.61
N LEU A 119 -17.78 -0.31 0.42
CA LEU A 119 -16.74 -1.33 0.28
C LEU A 119 -17.31 -2.71 -0.09
N LEU A 120 -18.44 -3.10 0.50
CA LEU A 120 -19.11 -4.35 0.16
C LEU A 120 -19.75 -4.30 -1.24
N MET A 121 -20.20 -3.12 -1.70
CA MET A 121 -20.64 -2.93 -3.10
C MET A 121 -19.46 -3.07 -4.09
N ASP A 122 -18.30 -2.50 -3.79
CA ASP A 122 -17.07 -2.67 -4.59
C ASP A 122 -16.66 -4.16 -4.68
N ILE A 123 -16.65 -4.88 -3.55
CA ILE A 123 -16.36 -6.33 -3.49
C ILE A 123 -17.39 -7.13 -4.29
N SER A 124 -18.68 -6.80 -4.16
CA SER A 124 -19.79 -7.46 -4.88
C SER A 124 -19.69 -7.26 -6.40
N LEU A 125 -19.31 -6.06 -6.85
CA LEU A 125 -19.02 -5.76 -8.26
C LEU A 125 -17.81 -6.54 -8.78
N LEU A 126 -16.70 -6.54 -8.03
CA LEU A 126 -15.48 -7.29 -8.37
C LEU A 126 -15.73 -8.80 -8.44
N HIS A 127 -16.59 -9.33 -7.57
CA HIS A 127 -16.97 -10.74 -7.61
C HIS A 127 -17.76 -11.08 -8.88
N GLY A 128 -18.68 -10.20 -9.31
CA GLY A 128 -19.37 -10.30 -10.60
C GLY A 128 -18.44 -10.24 -11.82
N LEU A 129 -17.26 -9.60 -11.71
CA LEU A 129 -16.20 -9.62 -12.73
C LEU A 129 -15.38 -10.92 -12.72
N GLY A 130 -15.61 -11.82 -11.76
CA GLY A 130 -14.98 -13.14 -11.63
C GLY A 130 -13.80 -13.19 -10.66
N VAL A 131 -13.67 -12.23 -9.73
CA VAL A 131 -12.68 -12.29 -8.64
C VAL A 131 -13.18 -13.24 -7.54
N LYS A 132 -12.31 -14.12 -7.06
CA LYS A 132 -12.60 -15.04 -5.94
C LYS A 132 -12.21 -14.39 -4.62
N PHE A 133 -13.17 -14.23 -3.70
CA PHE A 133 -12.97 -13.51 -2.44
C PHE A 133 -13.07 -14.39 -1.20
N VAL A 134 -12.10 -14.22 -0.30
CA VAL A 134 -12.16 -14.70 1.08
C VAL A 134 -12.11 -13.48 2.00
N LEU A 135 -13.18 -13.20 2.73
CA LEU A 135 -13.28 -12.04 3.63
C LEU A 135 -13.01 -12.46 5.09
N VAL A 136 -12.17 -11.69 5.78
CA VAL A 136 -11.80 -11.90 7.18
C VAL A 136 -12.09 -10.62 7.97
N PRO A 137 -13.28 -10.48 8.58
CA PRO A 137 -13.66 -9.27 9.30
C PRO A 137 -13.01 -9.18 10.68
N GLY A 138 -12.52 -7.99 11.02
CA GLY A 138 -12.14 -7.60 12.37
C GLY A 138 -13.34 -7.53 13.28
N THR A 139 -13.14 -7.96 14.53
CA THR A 139 -14.21 -8.07 15.54
C THR A 139 -13.88 -7.35 16.84
N HIS A 140 -12.66 -6.84 17.02
CA HIS A 140 -12.16 -6.40 18.32
C HIS A 140 -12.93 -5.20 18.89
N VAL A 141 -13.32 -4.22 18.07
CA VAL A 141 -14.16 -3.08 18.48
C VAL A 141 -15.51 -3.55 19.03
N GLN A 142 -16.15 -4.51 18.36
CA GLN A 142 -17.45 -5.04 18.76
C GLN A 142 -17.34 -5.93 20.02
N ILE A 143 -16.23 -6.63 20.21
CA ILE A 143 -15.95 -7.40 21.45
C ILE A 143 -15.68 -6.45 22.63
N ASP A 144 -14.84 -5.42 22.44
CA ASP A 144 -14.53 -4.42 23.49
C ASP A 144 -15.79 -3.67 23.93
N ARG A 145 -16.67 -3.37 22.97
CA ARG A 145 -18.00 -2.83 23.22
C ARG A 145 -18.91 -3.79 24.00
N LEU A 146 -19.05 -5.05 23.57
CA LEU A 146 -19.90 -6.03 24.26
C LEU A 146 -19.40 -6.34 25.68
N LEU A 147 -18.09 -6.34 25.91
CA LEU A 147 -17.51 -6.44 27.25
C LEU A 147 -17.87 -5.22 28.11
N SER A 148 -17.72 -4.01 27.56
CA SER A 148 -18.10 -2.76 28.25
C SER A 148 -19.60 -2.72 28.59
N GLU A 149 -20.46 -3.17 27.68
CA GLU A 149 -21.92 -3.30 27.90
C GLU A 149 -22.27 -4.37 28.96
N ARG A 150 -21.38 -5.35 29.21
CA ARG A 150 -21.45 -6.33 30.31
C ARG A 150 -20.78 -5.87 31.61
N GLY A 151 -20.17 -4.67 31.65
CA GLY A 151 -19.41 -4.17 32.79
C GLY A 151 -18.04 -4.84 32.98
N SER A 152 -17.48 -5.44 31.93
CA SER A 152 -16.16 -6.09 31.93
C SER A 152 -15.14 -5.28 31.12
N GLU A 153 -13.90 -5.19 31.59
CA GLU A 153 -12.81 -4.49 30.88
C GLU A 153 -12.05 -5.43 29.93
N PRO A 154 -11.72 -4.99 28.69
CA PRO A 154 -10.99 -5.79 27.72
C PRO A 154 -9.49 -5.87 28.05
N LYS A 155 -9.00 -7.10 28.26
CA LYS A 155 -7.61 -7.38 28.67
C LYS A 155 -6.75 -7.81 27.48
N TYR A 156 -5.58 -7.21 27.33
CA TYR A 156 -4.62 -7.52 26.27
C TYR A 156 -3.21 -7.75 26.85
N VAL A 157 -2.44 -8.64 26.23
CA VAL A 157 -1.02 -8.90 26.55
C VAL A 157 -0.27 -9.05 25.23
N GLY A 158 0.62 -8.09 24.96
CA GLY A 158 1.25 -7.90 23.67
C GLY A 158 0.20 -7.84 22.55
N ARG A 159 0.42 -8.63 21.49
CA ARG A 159 -0.45 -8.76 20.31
C ARG A 159 -1.75 -9.58 20.47
N TYR A 160 -2.06 -10.11 21.66
CA TYR A 160 -3.21 -10.97 21.90
C TYR A 160 -4.17 -10.43 22.97
N ARG A 161 -5.47 -10.71 22.83
CA ARG A 161 -6.46 -10.59 23.92
C ARG A 161 -6.26 -11.75 24.91
N LEU A 162 -6.47 -11.52 26.21
CA LEU A 162 -6.72 -12.59 27.17
C LEU A 162 -8.21 -12.95 27.10
N THR A 163 -8.55 -14.17 26.68
CA THR A 163 -9.95 -14.56 26.48
C THR A 163 -10.43 -15.42 27.66
N ASP A 164 -10.92 -14.75 28.70
CA ASP A 164 -11.74 -15.36 29.76
C ASP A 164 -13.15 -15.73 29.22
N THR A 165 -14.01 -16.31 30.07
CA THR A 165 -15.35 -16.79 29.66
C THR A 165 -16.21 -15.67 29.07
N ASP A 166 -16.26 -14.52 29.73
CA ASP A 166 -17.07 -13.37 29.29
C ASP A 166 -16.53 -12.80 27.96
N SER A 167 -15.20 -12.76 27.80
CA SER A 167 -14.55 -12.40 26.53
C SER A 167 -14.80 -13.42 25.42
N LEU A 168 -14.95 -14.71 25.74
CA LEU A 168 -15.27 -15.74 24.75
C LEU A 168 -16.72 -15.61 24.26
N GLU A 169 -17.67 -15.37 25.16
CA GLU A 169 -19.06 -15.10 24.78
C GLU A 169 -19.17 -13.83 23.94
N ALA A 170 -18.56 -12.73 24.37
CA ALA A 170 -18.51 -11.49 23.59
C ALA A 170 -17.86 -11.71 22.20
N ALA A 171 -16.84 -12.58 22.09
CA ALA A 171 -16.24 -12.96 20.81
C ALA A 171 -17.18 -13.79 19.92
N MET A 172 -17.95 -14.72 20.48
CA MET A 172 -18.94 -15.51 19.74
C MET A 172 -20.10 -14.64 19.24
N ASP A 173 -20.65 -13.77 20.10
CA ASP A 173 -21.75 -12.87 19.75
C ASP A 173 -21.33 -11.82 18.71
N ALA A 174 -20.14 -11.22 18.86
CA ALA A 174 -19.58 -10.31 17.86
C ALA A 174 -19.41 -11.02 16.51
N ALA A 175 -18.75 -12.17 16.47
CA ALA A 175 -18.50 -12.91 15.23
C ALA A 175 -19.80 -13.39 14.55
N GLY A 176 -20.78 -13.85 15.33
CA GLY A 176 -22.09 -14.25 14.84
C GLY A 176 -22.87 -13.09 14.22
N ARG A 177 -22.94 -11.94 14.93
CA ARG A 177 -23.59 -10.72 14.42
C ARG A 177 -22.91 -10.18 13.17
N ILE A 178 -21.57 -10.17 13.15
CA ILE A 178 -20.75 -9.70 12.02
C ILE A 178 -20.98 -10.56 10.79
N ARG A 179 -20.98 -11.89 10.94
CA ARG A 179 -21.29 -12.85 9.87
C ARG A 179 -22.67 -12.59 9.26
N ILE A 180 -23.72 -12.55 10.09
CA ILE A 180 -25.11 -12.38 9.63
C ILE A 180 -25.27 -11.05 8.89
N LEU A 181 -24.63 -9.98 9.37
CA LEU A 181 -24.67 -8.66 8.74
C LEU A 181 -23.93 -8.62 7.39
N LEU A 182 -22.81 -9.34 7.24
CA LEU A 182 -22.12 -9.48 5.95
C LEU A 182 -22.94 -10.31 4.95
N GLU A 183 -23.47 -11.46 5.38
CA GLU A 183 -24.34 -12.32 4.56
C GLU A 183 -25.56 -11.52 4.06
N ALA A 184 -26.21 -10.73 4.93
CA ALA A 184 -27.33 -9.87 4.58
C ALA A 184 -26.96 -8.70 3.65
N LYS A 185 -25.80 -8.05 3.83
CA LYS A 185 -25.38 -6.90 2.99
C LYS A 185 -24.87 -7.30 1.60
N LEU A 186 -24.29 -8.50 1.45
CA LEU A 186 -23.82 -9.01 0.17
C LEU A 186 -24.94 -9.67 -0.66
N SER A 187 -25.94 -10.28 -0.01
CA SER A 187 -27.05 -11.01 -0.67
C SER A 187 -27.75 -10.29 -1.83
N PRO A 188 -27.98 -8.95 -1.82
CA PRO A 188 -28.63 -8.25 -2.94
C PRO A 188 -27.82 -8.26 -4.24
N GLY A 189 -26.51 -8.49 -4.18
CA GLY A 189 -25.59 -8.25 -5.30
C GLY A 189 -25.44 -6.76 -5.65
N PRO A 190 -24.71 -6.43 -6.73
CA PRO A 190 -24.66 -5.07 -7.25
C PRO A 190 -25.92 -4.78 -8.08
N SER A 191 -26.60 -3.66 -7.83
CA SER A 191 -27.77 -3.24 -8.60
C SER A 191 -27.40 -2.88 -10.05
N LEU A 192 -27.40 -3.87 -10.95
CA LEU A 192 -27.15 -3.69 -12.38
C LEU A 192 -28.32 -2.97 -13.06
N SER A 193 -28.26 -1.63 -13.02
CA SER A 193 -29.24 -0.71 -13.60
C SER A 193 -29.63 -1.05 -15.04
N GLY A 194 -30.92 -1.30 -15.26
CA GLY A 194 -31.55 -1.29 -16.59
C GLY A 194 -32.30 -2.57 -16.98
N ILE A 195 -31.83 -3.75 -16.59
CA ILE A 195 -32.46 -5.01 -17.04
C ILE A 195 -33.70 -5.34 -16.20
N ARG A 196 -34.87 -4.82 -16.59
CA ARG A 196 -36.17 -5.33 -16.12
C ARG A 196 -36.39 -6.76 -16.64
N ARG A 197 -35.91 -7.77 -15.91
CA ARG A 197 -36.17 -9.19 -16.18
C ARG A 197 -37.62 -9.56 -15.83
N HIS A 198 -38.57 -9.10 -16.64
CA HIS A 198 -39.94 -9.62 -16.60
C HIS A 198 -39.93 -11.09 -17.05
N GLY A 199 -40.35 -12.02 -16.19
CA GLY A 199 -40.83 -13.35 -16.63
C GLY A 199 -40.11 -14.61 -16.13
N ASP A 200 -39.10 -14.54 -15.25
CA ASP A 200 -38.50 -15.74 -14.64
C ASP A 200 -38.42 -15.64 -13.11
N ASN A 201 -39.42 -16.20 -12.42
CA ASN A 201 -39.45 -16.34 -10.95
C ASN A 201 -38.78 -17.64 -10.47
N SER A 202 -38.22 -18.48 -11.35
CA SER A 202 -37.60 -19.76 -10.95
C SER A 202 -36.22 -19.57 -10.30
N ARG A 203 -35.56 -18.42 -10.55
CA ARG A 203 -34.25 -18.08 -10.01
C ARG A 203 -34.36 -17.30 -8.70
N TRP A 204 -34.42 -18.04 -7.60
CA TRP A 204 -33.71 -17.57 -6.41
C TRP A 204 -32.22 -17.42 -6.79
N HIS A 205 -31.59 -16.31 -6.41
CA HIS A 205 -30.18 -15.96 -6.67
C HIS A 205 -29.81 -15.67 -8.15
N ASP A 206 -29.98 -14.40 -8.55
CA ASP A 206 -29.03 -13.70 -9.44
C ASP A 206 -28.09 -12.77 -8.63
N GLY A 207 -28.23 -12.77 -7.29
CA GLY A 207 -27.38 -12.06 -6.34
C GLY A 207 -26.19 -12.89 -5.86
N VAL A 208 -25.32 -12.26 -5.06
CA VAL A 208 -24.04 -12.87 -4.65
C VAL A 208 -24.23 -13.99 -3.63
N SER A 209 -23.67 -15.17 -3.93
CA SER A 209 -23.56 -16.28 -3.00
C SER A 209 -22.49 -16.01 -1.94
N VAL A 210 -22.81 -16.31 -0.67
CA VAL A 210 -21.90 -16.15 0.46
C VAL A 210 -21.85 -17.44 1.27
N SER A 211 -20.64 -17.94 1.54
CA SER A 211 -20.37 -19.19 2.24
C SER A 211 -19.58 -18.95 3.52
N SER A 212 -19.96 -19.61 4.61
CA SER A 212 -19.30 -19.49 5.92
C SER A 212 -19.32 -20.86 6.62
N GLY A 213 -18.32 -21.15 7.45
CA GLY A 213 -18.16 -22.50 8.00
C GLY A 213 -16.91 -22.71 8.85
N ASN A 214 -16.68 -23.96 9.25
CA ASN A 214 -15.59 -24.40 10.11
C ASN A 214 -14.24 -24.55 9.37
N PHE A 215 -13.85 -23.53 8.60
CA PHE A 215 -12.63 -23.52 7.80
C PHE A 215 -11.35 -23.34 8.63
N LEU A 216 -11.46 -22.86 9.88
CA LEU A 216 -10.35 -22.53 10.76
C LEU A 216 -10.20 -23.55 11.89
N ALA A 217 -9.11 -24.32 11.86
CA ALA A 217 -8.68 -25.15 12.97
C ALA A 217 -7.66 -24.39 13.84
N ALA A 218 -7.85 -24.42 15.16
CA ALA A 218 -7.05 -23.67 16.12
C ALA A 218 -6.53 -24.56 17.26
N LYS A 219 -5.48 -24.09 17.95
CA LYS A 219 -5.00 -24.62 19.23
C LYS A 219 -5.12 -23.53 20.30
N ARG A 220 -5.28 -23.89 21.59
CA ARG A 220 -5.14 -22.90 22.68
C ARG A 220 -3.71 -22.37 22.69
N ARG A 221 -3.54 -21.07 22.95
CA ARG A 221 -2.23 -20.49 23.29
C ARG A 221 -1.73 -20.99 24.65
N GLY A 222 -2.64 -21.24 25.58
CA GLY A 222 -2.33 -21.77 26.91
C GLY A 222 -1.61 -20.74 27.80
N VAL A 223 -0.71 -21.23 28.66
CA VAL A 223 0.12 -20.40 29.53
C VAL A 223 1.45 -20.09 28.85
N VAL A 224 1.76 -18.82 28.62
CA VAL A 224 3.02 -18.35 28.05
C VAL A 224 3.61 -17.26 28.95
N GLU A 225 4.90 -17.36 29.28
CA GLU A 225 5.60 -16.45 30.19
C GLU A 225 4.90 -16.25 31.56
N GLY A 226 4.20 -17.29 32.03
CA GLY A 226 3.43 -17.28 33.28
C GLY A 226 2.01 -16.70 33.18
N ILE A 227 1.61 -16.20 32.02
CA ILE A 227 0.29 -15.61 31.75
C ILE A 227 -0.61 -16.64 31.08
N ASP A 228 -1.74 -16.96 31.69
CA ASP A 228 -2.78 -17.79 31.06
C ASP A 228 -3.63 -16.95 30.09
N TYR A 229 -3.65 -17.35 28.82
CA TYR A 229 -4.46 -16.73 27.78
C TYR A 229 -5.87 -17.32 27.67
N GLY A 230 -6.20 -18.35 28.47
CA GLY A 230 -7.53 -18.94 28.58
C GLY A 230 -8.00 -19.59 27.28
N SER A 231 -9.04 -19.01 26.68
CA SER A 231 -9.67 -19.46 25.43
C SER A 231 -9.17 -18.72 24.18
N THR A 232 -8.06 -17.98 24.28
CA THR A 232 -7.39 -17.41 23.10
C THR A 232 -6.74 -18.52 22.28
N GLY A 233 -6.99 -18.47 20.97
CA GLY A 233 -6.50 -19.43 19.99
C GLY A 233 -5.33 -18.90 19.17
N GLU A 234 -4.48 -19.83 18.74
CA GLU A 234 -3.52 -19.67 17.65
C GLU A 234 -3.96 -20.54 16.47
N VAL A 235 -3.74 -20.07 15.25
CA VAL A 235 -4.10 -20.74 14.01
C VAL A 235 -3.26 -22.01 13.87
N LYS A 236 -3.94 -23.16 13.77
CA LYS A 236 -3.29 -24.46 13.54
C LYS A 236 -3.29 -24.85 12.07
N LYS A 237 -4.42 -24.64 11.37
CA LYS A 237 -4.60 -24.97 9.94
C LYS A 237 -5.83 -24.29 9.35
N ILE A 238 -5.78 -23.97 8.06
CA ILE A 238 -6.94 -23.58 7.24
C ILE A 238 -7.36 -24.76 6.35
N ASP A 239 -8.66 -25.03 6.23
CA ASP A 239 -9.21 -26.04 5.31
C ASP A 239 -9.27 -25.49 3.87
N VAL A 240 -8.09 -25.43 3.24
CA VAL A 240 -7.88 -24.99 1.86
C VAL A 240 -8.78 -25.73 0.86
N SER A 241 -9.09 -27.01 1.10
CA SER A 241 -9.91 -27.82 0.20
C SER A 241 -11.37 -27.35 0.22
N ARG A 242 -11.97 -27.20 1.41
CA ARG A 242 -13.35 -26.71 1.54
C ARG A 242 -13.50 -25.23 1.18
N VAL A 243 -12.47 -24.41 1.39
CA VAL A 243 -12.48 -23.00 0.93
C VAL A 243 -12.47 -22.95 -0.60
N ARG A 244 -11.58 -23.68 -1.27
CA ARG A 244 -11.52 -23.73 -2.75
C ARG A 244 -12.81 -24.25 -3.36
N GLU A 245 -13.41 -25.30 -2.79
CA GLU A 245 -14.72 -25.83 -3.21
C GLU A 245 -15.79 -24.73 -3.33
N ARG A 246 -15.86 -23.80 -2.36
CA ARG A 246 -16.84 -22.70 -2.36
C ARG A 246 -16.47 -21.54 -3.28
N LEU A 247 -15.17 -21.24 -3.42
CA LEU A 247 -14.68 -20.26 -4.40
C LEU A 247 -14.90 -20.73 -5.85
N ASP A 248 -14.83 -22.04 -6.11
CA ASP A 248 -15.10 -22.67 -7.41
C ASP A 248 -16.60 -22.75 -7.72
N GLN A 249 -17.45 -22.85 -6.68
CA GLN A 249 -18.91 -22.67 -6.77
C GLN A 249 -19.34 -21.19 -6.90
N ASN A 250 -18.41 -20.27 -7.14
CA ASN A 250 -18.63 -18.82 -7.23
C ASN A 250 -19.38 -18.25 -6.00
N SER A 251 -18.86 -18.55 -4.81
CA SER A 251 -19.32 -18.02 -3.53
C SER A 251 -18.21 -17.19 -2.87
N ILE A 252 -18.56 -16.06 -2.25
CA ILE A 252 -17.65 -15.31 -1.38
C ILE A 252 -17.53 -16.06 -0.05
N VAL A 253 -16.31 -16.41 0.36
CA VAL A 253 -16.08 -17.15 1.61
C VAL A 253 -15.84 -16.19 2.77
N LEU A 254 -16.56 -16.34 3.88
CA LEU A 254 -16.32 -15.62 5.13
C LEU A 254 -15.58 -16.54 6.12
N ILE A 255 -14.48 -16.04 6.70
CA ILE A 255 -13.74 -16.71 7.77
C ILE A 255 -13.65 -15.76 8.96
N SER A 256 -14.26 -16.13 10.09
CA SER A 256 -14.24 -15.32 11.31
C SER A 256 -12.93 -15.51 12.11
N ASN A 257 -12.72 -14.67 13.12
CA ASN A 257 -11.69 -14.84 14.14
C ASN A 257 -11.92 -16.07 15.05
N VAL A 258 -13.03 -16.78 14.90
CA VAL A 258 -13.42 -17.90 15.77
C VAL A 258 -12.94 -19.22 15.17
N GLY A 259 -12.00 -19.88 15.85
CA GLY A 259 -11.42 -21.16 15.45
C GLY A 259 -11.86 -22.32 16.35
N TYR A 260 -11.71 -23.54 15.85
CA TYR A 260 -12.15 -24.75 16.55
C TYR A 260 -10.97 -25.68 16.88
N SER A 261 -10.94 -26.16 18.12
CA SER A 261 -10.00 -27.20 18.56
C SER A 261 -10.40 -28.61 18.09
N SER A 262 -9.47 -29.56 18.14
CA SER A 262 -9.75 -30.99 17.90
C SER A 262 -10.69 -31.63 18.93
N SER A 263 -10.98 -30.96 20.05
CA SER A 263 -11.98 -31.35 21.04
C SER A 263 -13.29 -30.56 20.92
N GLY A 264 -13.52 -29.85 19.82
CA GLY A 264 -14.74 -29.08 19.56
C GLY A 264 -14.88 -27.78 20.37
N GLN A 265 -13.88 -27.42 21.19
CA GLN A 265 -13.88 -26.14 21.92
C GLN A 265 -13.68 -24.97 20.95
N VAL A 266 -14.43 -23.89 21.20
CA VAL A 266 -14.37 -22.61 20.50
C VAL A 266 -13.22 -21.77 21.05
N LEU A 267 -12.43 -21.14 20.17
CA LEU A 267 -11.26 -20.34 20.52
C LEU A 267 -11.25 -19.01 19.77
N ASN A 268 -10.93 -17.93 20.49
CA ASN A 268 -10.81 -16.58 19.92
C ASN A 268 -9.40 -16.36 19.37
N CYS A 269 -9.24 -16.40 18.05
CA CYS A 269 -7.96 -16.23 17.36
C CYS A 269 -7.73 -14.77 16.96
N ASN A 270 -6.48 -14.37 16.69
CA ASN A 270 -6.19 -13.03 16.19
C ASN A 270 -6.61 -12.88 14.71
N THR A 271 -7.44 -11.88 14.37
CA THR A 271 -7.97 -11.69 13.00
C THR A 271 -6.88 -11.60 11.93
N TYR A 272 -5.76 -10.93 12.21
CA TYR A 272 -4.65 -10.83 11.26
C TYR A 272 -3.90 -12.15 11.12
N GLU A 273 -3.75 -12.91 12.21
CA GLU A 273 -3.21 -14.28 12.15
C GLU A 273 -4.07 -15.17 11.24
N VAL A 274 -5.41 -15.08 11.36
CA VAL A 274 -6.34 -15.79 10.48
C VAL A 274 -6.21 -15.33 9.02
N ALA A 275 -6.20 -14.02 8.74
CA ALA A 275 -6.12 -13.51 7.37
C ALA A 275 -4.78 -13.83 6.68
N THR A 276 -3.66 -13.66 7.40
CA THR A 276 -2.33 -13.97 6.88
C THR A 276 -2.14 -15.47 6.67
N ALA A 277 -2.60 -16.33 7.60
CA ALA A 277 -2.61 -17.78 7.41
C ALA A 277 -3.48 -18.21 6.22
N CYS A 278 -4.65 -17.59 6.03
CA CYS A 278 -5.51 -17.85 4.88
C CYS A 278 -4.84 -17.45 3.56
N ALA A 279 -4.21 -16.28 3.49
CA ALA A 279 -3.51 -15.81 2.30
C ALA A 279 -2.37 -16.75 1.88
N LEU A 280 -1.56 -17.18 2.87
CA LEU A 280 -0.46 -18.14 2.66
C LEU A 280 -0.97 -19.52 2.27
N ALA A 281 -1.87 -20.12 3.05
CA ALA A 281 -2.35 -21.48 2.82
C ALA A 281 -3.15 -21.64 1.52
N LEU A 282 -3.87 -20.61 1.08
CA LEU A 282 -4.58 -20.62 -0.21
C LEU A 282 -3.66 -20.43 -1.41
N GLY A 283 -2.44 -19.89 -1.23
CA GLY A 283 -1.65 -19.33 -2.32
C GLY A 283 -2.35 -18.15 -2.97
N ALA A 284 -2.88 -17.23 -2.15
CA ALA A 284 -3.62 -16.07 -2.63
C ALA A 284 -2.72 -15.16 -3.48
N GLU A 285 -3.28 -14.60 -4.55
CA GLU A 285 -2.51 -13.70 -5.43
C GLU A 285 -2.30 -12.34 -4.77
N LYS A 286 -3.31 -11.89 -4.00
CA LYS A 286 -3.29 -10.64 -3.26
C LYS A 286 -3.90 -10.83 -1.86
N LEU A 287 -3.25 -10.28 -0.84
CA LEU A 287 -3.89 -9.96 0.43
C LEU A 287 -4.20 -8.45 0.42
N ILE A 288 -5.41 -8.07 0.82
CA ILE A 288 -5.85 -6.68 0.88
C ILE A 288 -6.31 -6.41 2.31
N CYS A 289 -5.60 -5.54 3.03
CA CYS A 289 -5.99 -5.08 4.36
C CYS A 289 -6.66 -3.72 4.23
N ILE A 290 -7.97 -3.68 4.44
CA ILE A 290 -8.74 -2.45 4.55
C ILE A 290 -8.62 -1.95 6.00
N ILE A 291 -7.95 -0.82 6.17
CA ILE A 291 -7.61 -0.17 7.44
C ILE A 291 -8.19 1.25 7.47
N ASP A 292 -8.15 1.93 8.61
CA ASP A 292 -8.75 3.27 8.79
C ASP A 292 -7.73 4.43 8.71
N GLY A 293 -6.72 4.28 7.84
CA GLY A 293 -5.77 5.34 7.50
C GLY A 293 -4.63 4.90 6.57
N PRO A 294 -3.81 5.85 6.07
CA PRO A 294 -2.69 5.57 5.16
C PRO A 294 -1.38 5.20 5.87
N ILE A 295 -0.47 4.50 5.16
CA ILE A 295 0.92 4.28 5.63
C ILE A 295 1.77 5.49 5.24
N LEU A 296 2.45 6.10 6.22
CA LEU A 296 3.21 7.35 6.04
C LEU A 296 4.73 7.20 6.22
N ASP A 297 5.47 7.94 5.40
CA ASP A 297 6.91 8.13 5.54
C ASP A 297 7.26 9.08 6.70
N GLU A 298 8.56 9.25 6.97
CA GLU A 298 9.07 10.11 8.05
C GLU A 298 8.83 11.62 7.81
N THR A 299 8.27 11.99 6.64
CA THR A 299 7.85 13.36 6.28
C THR A 299 6.33 13.52 6.21
N GLY A 300 5.56 12.48 6.59
CA GLY A 300 4.10 12.49 6.59
C GLY A 300 3.46 12.28 5.21
N ARG A 301 4.18 11.70 4.23
CA ARG A 301 3.67 11.42 2.88
C ARG A 301 3.23 9.96 2.74
N LEU A 302 2.16 9.73 1.98
CA LEU A 302 1.72 8.38 1.60
C LEU A 302 2.83 7.65 0.85
N ILE A 303 3.24 6.49 1.38
CA ILE A 303 4.09 5.54 0.66
C ILE A 303 3.20 4.74 -0.27
N ARG A 304 3.28 4.94 -1.59
CA ARG A 304 2.45 4.20 -2.57
C ARG A 304 2.92 2.77 -2.79
N PHE A 305 4.24 2.56 -2.79
CA PHE A 305 4.86 1.29 -3.15
C PHE A 305 6.10 1.03 -2.29
N LEU A 306 6.29 -0.22 -1.88
CA LEU A 306 7.50 -0.75 -1.27
C LEU A 306 7.85 -2.09 -1.93
N THR A 307 9.12 -2.31 -2.26
CA THR A 307 9.58 -3.68 -2.44
C THR A 307 9.59 -4.40 -1.08
N LEU A 308 9.59 -5.73 -1.08
CA LEU A 308 9.75 -6.51 0.14
C LEU A 308 11.04 -6.14 0.91
N GLN A 309 12.10 -5.72 0.21
CA GLN A 309 13.35 -5.25 0.83
C GLN A 309 13.17 -3.87 1.50
N ASP A 310 12.49 -2.93 0.85
CA ASP A 310 12.20 -1.61 1.43
C ASP A 310 11.27 -1.74 2.65
N ALA A 311 10.28 -2.64 2.60
CA ALA A 311 9.37 -2.92 3.69
C ALA A 311 10.07 -3.58 4.89
N ASP A 312 10.87 -4.63 4.66
CA ASP A 312 11.70 -5.28 5.70
C ASP A 312 12.66 -4.27 6.34
N MET A 313 13.33 -3.43 5.54
CA MET A 313 14.23 -2.38 6.04
C MET A 313 13.48 -1.32 6.87
N LEU A 314 12.29 -0.89 6.44
CA LEU A 314 11.49 0.11 7.17
C LEU A 314 10.96 -0.47 8.49
N VAL A 315 10.53 -1.73 8.51
CA VAL A 315 10.11 -2.43 9.73
C VAL A 315 11.29 -2.64 10.68
N ARG A 316 12.47 -3.04 10.17
CA ARG A 316 13.72 -3.12 10.97
C ARG A 316 14.12 -1.76 11.55
N LYS A 317 14.12 -0.71 10.75
CA LYS A 317 14.45 0.66 11.20
C LYS A 317 13.49 1.15 12.29
N ARG A 318 12.24 0.68 12.31
CA ARG A 318 11.24 1.00 13.34
C ARG A 318 11.02 -0.11 14.37
N ALA A 319 11.86 -1.16 14.41
CA ALA A 319 11.63 -2.32 15.28
C ALA A 319 11.72 -2.01 16.78
N TYR A 320 12.52 -1.01 17.17
CA TYR A 320 12.56 -0.50 18.55
C TYR A 320 11.33 0.36 18.92
N GLN A 321 10.40 0.58 18.00
CA GLN A 321 9.15 1.32 18.22
C GLN A 321 7.93 0.40 18.41
N SER A 322 8.04 -0.90 18.10
CA SER A 322 6.92 -1.83 18.20
C SER A 322 7.35 -3.27 18.50
N GLU A 323 6.68 -3.91 19.47
CA GLU A 323 6.76 -5.34 19.78
C GLU A 323 6.40 -6.19 18.56
N THR A 324 5.38 -5.79 17.78
CA THR A 324 5.01 -6.43 16.52
C THR A 324 6.18 -6.38 15.53
N ALA A 325 6.80 -5.22 15.35
CA ALA A 325 7.93 -5.05 14.44
C ALA A 325 9.18 -5.82 14.92
N ALA A 326 9.49 -5.80 16.22
CA ALA A 326 10.54 -6.62 16.81
C ALA A 326 10.28 -8.13 16.64
N THR A 327 9.02 -8.57 16.71
CA THR A 327 8.61 -9.97 16.49
C THR A 327 8.75 -10.37 15.02
N TYR A 328 8.40 -9.48 14.08
CA TYR A 328 8.72 -9.66 12.66
C TYR A 328 10.23 -9.81 12.45
N VAL A 329 11.04 -8.92 13.04
CA VAL A 329 12.50 -8.97 12.90
C VAL A 329 13.05 -10.30 13.43
N LYS A 330 12.59 -10.79 14.60
CA LYS A 330 12.97 -12.11 15.12
C LYS A 330 12.58 -13.25 14.16
N ALA A 331 11.36 -13.23 13.63
CA ALA A 331 10.88 -14.26 12.71
C ALA A 331 11.65 -14.30 11.38
N VAL A 332 12.23 -13.18 10.94
CA VAL A 332 12.95 -13.05 9.66
C VAL A 332 14.47 -13.05 9.83
N SER A 333 15.03 -12.76 11.01
CA SER A 333 16.48 -12.77 11.27
C SER A 333 17.11 -14.17 11.31
N HIS A 334 16.33 -15.24 11.16
CA HIS A 334 16.84 -16.61 11.13
C HIS A 334 17.27 -17.08 9.73
N GLU A 335 17.00 -16.33 8.65
CA GLU A 335 17.32 -16.76 7.28
C GLU A 335 18.56 -16.07 6.66
N ASP A 336 18.89 -14.83 7.04
CA ASP A 336 19.97 -14.06 6.39
C ASP A 336 20.81 -13.20 7.37
N LEU A 337 22.11 -13.14 7.08
CA LEU A 337 23.21 -12.44 7.75
C LEU A 337 23.68 -13.04 9.10
N PRO A 338 25.01 -13.08 9.36
CA PRO A 338 25.52 -13.30 10.71
C PRO A 338 25.13 -12.11 11.62
N PRO A 339 25.06 -12.30 12.95
CA PRO A 339 24.81 -11.19 13.86
C PRO A 339 25.89 -10.11 13.69
N LEU A 340 25.49 -8.83 13.78
CA LEU A 340 26.41 -7.71 13.91
C LEU A 340 27.06 -7.72 15.30
N GLY A 341 27.97 -8.67 15.49
CA GLY A 341 28.73 -8.86 16.70
C GLY A 341 29.67 -7.67 16.95
N TYR A 342 29.30 -6.85 17.92
CA TYR A 342 30.30 -6.23 18.78
C TYR A 342 30.91 -7.34 19.64
N ASP A 343 32.04 -7.90 19.19
CA ASP A 343 32.87 -8.75 20.06
C ASP A 343 34.34 -8.36 19.94
N THR A 344 34.94 -8.04 21.09
CA THR A 344 36.38 -7.78 21.20
C THR A 344 37.13 -9.06 21.56
N SER A 345 38.10 -9.39 20.70
CA SER A 345 39.22 -10.33 20.92
C SER A 345 38.98 -11.84 20.72
N ASN A 346 40.01 -12.46 20.15
CA ASN A 346 40.29 -13.89 20.01
C ASN A 346 39.34 -14.69 19.10
N GLY A 347 39.92 -15.48 18.19
CA GLY A 347 39.15 -16.32 17.27
C GLY A 347 40.04 -17.35 16.58
N THR A 348 39.42 -18.25 15.81
CA THR A 348 40.10 -19.15 14.87
C THR A 348 39.22 -19.29 13.62
N MET A 349 39.82 -19.23 12.42
CA MET A 349 39.10 -19.44 11.17
C MET A 349 38.94 -20.93 10.87
N PHE A 350 37.72 -21.34 10.49
CA PHE A 350 37.48 -22.60 9.79
C PHE A 350 36.69 -22.30 8.51
N PHE A 351 37.25 -22.69 7.37
CA PHE A 351 36.57 -22.70 6.08
C PHE A 351 35.91 -24.06 5.86
N HIS A 352 34.76 -24.09 5.19
CA HIS A 352 34.33 -25.24 4.42
C HIS A 352 33.53 -24.82 3.18
N ASP A 353 33.49 -25.70 2.19
CA ASP A 353 33.36 -25.33 0.78
C ASP A 353 31.92 -25.11 0.30
N THR A 354 31.80 -24.25 -0.71
CA THR A 354 30.60 -24.12 -1.53
C THR A 354 30.44 -25.30 -2.49
N ASN A 355 29.29 -25.97 -2.44
CA ASN A 355 28.72 -26.64 -3.61
C ASN A 355 27.18 -26.54 -3.53
N GLY A 356 26.56 -25.92 -4.54
CA GLY A 356 25.12 -25.67 -4.56
C GLY A 356 24.35 -26.65 -5.45
N PHE A 357 23.05 -26.78 -5.19
CA PHE A 357 22.07 -27.29 -6.15
C PHE A 357 20.69 -26.68 -5.92
N ASN A 358 19.86 -26.68 -6.96
CA ASN A 358 18.53 -26.05 -6.95
C ASN A 358 17.56 -26.74 -5.99
N HIS A 359 16.98 -25.99 -5.07
CA HIS A 359 15.71 -26.32 -4.42
C HIS A 359 14.79 -25.10 -4.37
N ALA A 360 13.49 -25.31 -4.55
CA ALA A 360 12.48 -24.29 -4.31
C ALA A 360 12.29 -24.14 -2.79
N TYR A 361 12.78 -23.04 -2.23
CA TYR A 361 12.69 -22.76 -0.80
C TYR A 361 11.26 -22.31 -0.42
N ASN A 362 10.54 -23.17 0.28
CA ASN A 362 9.37 -22.78 1.06
C ASN A 362 9.87 -22.19 2.39
N PRO A 363 9.64 -20.90 2.70
CA PRO A 363 10.10 -20.30 3.95
C PRO A 363 9.31 -20.87 5.14
N THR A 364 9.99 -21.11 6.26
CA THR A 364 9.38 -21.72 7.46
C THR A 364 9.47 -20.80 8.67
N PHE A 365 8.50 -19.90 8.79
CA PHE A 365 8.43 -18.96 9.91
C PHE A 365 7.95 -19.64 11.19
N GLN A 366 8.80 -19.67 12.21
CA GLN A 366 8.39 -19.99 13.58
C GLN A 366 7.98 -18.71 14.31
N ASN A 367 6.69 -18.57 14.65
CA ASN A 367 6.30 -17.66 15.73
C ASN A 367 6.79 -18.27 17.05
N GLY A 368 7.94 -17.80 17.54
CA GLY A 368 8.61 -18.35 18.72
C GLY A 368 7.76 -18.29 19.99
N VAL A 369 7.01 -19.36 20.28
CA VAL A 369 7.36 -20.37 21.29
C VAL A 369 6.62 -21.67 20.97
N GLY A 370 7.21 -22.48 20.09
CA GLY A 370 6.74 -23.84 19.83
C GLY A 370 7.44 -24.83 20.77
N PHE A 371 6.68 -25.65 21.49
CA PHE A 371 7.20 -26.96 21.91
C PHE A 371 7.38 -27.82 20.65
N ASP A 372 8.51 -28.49 20.53
CA ASP A 372 8.79 -29.44 19.43
C ASP A 372 7.83 -30.63 19.51
N ASN A 373 6.72 -30.54 18.77
CA ASN A 373 5.92 -31.71 18.43
C ASN A 373 6.71 -32.56 17.44
N GLY A 374 7.54 -33.46 17.98
CA GLY A 374 8.51 -34.25 17.22
C GLY A 374 7.91 -35.13 16.13
N ASN A 375 7.86 -34.59 14.91
CA ASN A 375 8.17 -35.26 13.66
C ASN A 375 8.51 -34.20 12.60
N GLY A 376 9.54 -34.46 11.79
CA GLY A 376 10.16 -33.44 10.95
C GLY A 376 9.37 -33.05 9.70
N LEU A 377 9.73 -31.86 9.17
CA LEU A 377 9.21 -31.18 7.97
C LEU A 377 7.78 -30.60 8.10
N TRP A 378 7.59 -29.44 7.44
CA TRP A 378 6.33 -28.72 7.16
C TRP A 378 5.56 -28.07 8.34
N SER A 379 5.60 -26.73 8.43
CA SER A 379 4.42 -25.95 8.86
C SER A 379 4.45 -24.47 8.42
N GLY A 380 4.50 -24.19 7.11
CA GLY A 380 4.32 -22.84 6.55
C GLY A 380 2.87 -22.28 6.64
N GLU A 381 2.05 -22.82 7.55
CA GLU A 381 0.61 -22.51 7.69
C GLU A 381 0.29 -21.62 8.91
N GLN A 382 1.29 -21.20 9.70
CA GLN A 382 1.10 -20.29 10.83
C GLN A 382 1.01 -18.83 10.37
N GLY A 383 -0.01 -18.11 10.84
CA GLY A 383 -0.21 -16.69 10.54
C GLY A 383 0.63 -15.75 11.38
N PHE A 384 0.59 -14.47 11.04
CA PHE A 384 1.24 -13.38 11.78
C PHE A 384 0.20 -12.54 12.54
N ALA A 385 0.07 -12.83 13.84
CA ALA A 385 -0.77 -12.06 14.75
C ALA A 385 -0.21 -10.65 14.99
N ILE A 386 -1.09 -9.64 14.97
CA ILE A 386 -0.77 -8.24 15.31
C ILE A 386 -1.90 -7.57 16.11
N GLY A 387 -1.58 -6.53 16.87
CA GLY A 387 -2.56 -5.65 17.53
C GLY A 387 -2.39 -5.59 19.04
N GLY A 388 -3.49 -5.76 19.78
CA GLY A 388 -3.51 -5.59 21.23
C GLY A 388 -3.15 -4.16 21.64
N GLN A 389 -2.30 -4.01 22.67
CA GLN A 389 -1.94 -2.72 23.26
C GLN A 389 -1.39 -1.72 22.22
N GLU A 390 -0.64 -2.21 21.21
CA GLU A 390 -0.01 -1.35 20.20
C GLU A 390 -1.03 -0.65 19.30
N ARG A 391 -2.11 -1.35 18.92
CA ARG A 391 -3.19 -0.82 18.05
C ARG A 391 -3.91 0.36 18.71
N LEU A 392 -4.06 0.33 20.03
CA LEU A 392 -4.71 1.41 20.80
C LEU A 392 -3.90 2.72 20.74
N SER A 393 -2.57 2.64 20.61
CA SER A 393 -1.72 3.84 20.58
C SER A 393 -1.73 4.54 19.21
N ARG A 394 -1.81 3.78 18.11
CA ARG A 394 -1.63 4.22 16.71
C ARG A 394 -0.34 5.01 16.42
N LEU A 395 0.59 5.08 17.38
CA LEU A 395 1.66 6.10 17.44
C LEU A 395 2.66 6.04 16.28
N TYR A 396 2.71 4.90 15.57
CA TYR A 396 3.73 4.56 14.57
C TYR A 396 3.16 4.33 13.17
N GLY A 397 1.91 4.74 12.91
CA GLY A 397 1.33 4.80 11.56
C GLY A 397 1.20 3.44 10.86
N TYR A 398 0.45 2.52 11.47
CA TYR A 398 0.14 1.18 10.94
C TYR A 398 1.40 0.31 10.64
N LEU A 399 2.46 0.49 11.43
CA LEU A 399 3.70 -0.29 11.35
C LEU A 399 3.47 -1.80 11.55
N SER A 400 2.53 -2.17 12.42
CA SER A 400 2.15 -3.55 12.69
C SER A 400 1.52 -4.22 11.45
N GLU A 401 0.65 -3.48 10.76
CA GLU A 401 0.00 -3.90 9.51
C GLU A 401 1.02 -4.00 8.36
N LEU A 402 2.01 -3.09 8.30
CA LEU A 402 3.14 -3.19 7.37
C LEU A 402 4.02 -4.42 7.65
N ALA A 403 4.27 -4.76 8.92
CA ALA A 403 5.00 -5.97 9.29
C ALA A 403 4.24 -7.26 8.88
N ALA A 404 2.91 -7.28 9.02
CA ALA A 404 2.07 -8.37 8.52
C ALA A 404 2.11 -8.48 6.98
N ALA A 405 2.13 -7.35 6.27
CA ALA A 405 2.26 -7.32 4.82
C ALA A 405 3.63 -7.85 4.34
N ALA A 406 4.72 -7.41 4.97
CA ALA A 406 6.07 -7.89 4.67
C ALA A 406 6.22 -9.40 4.97
N PHE A 407 5.62 -9.90 6.06
CA PHE A 407 5.59 -11.32 6.40
C PHE A 407 4.89 -12.15 5.30
N VAL A 408 3.69 -11.73 4.89
CA VAL A 408 2.90 -12.45 3.87
C VAL A 408 3.57 -12.38 2.48
N CYS A 409 4.18 -11.24 2.12
CA CYS A 409 4.99 -11.14 0.90
C CYS A 409 6.21 -12.07 0.92
N ARG A 410 6.91 -12.20 2.06
CA ARG A 410 8.05 -13.13 2.19
C ARG A 410 7.58 -14.60 2.16
N GLY A 411 6.38 -14.89 2.66
CA GLY A 411 5.76 -16.22 2.62
C GLY A 411 5.21 -16.68 1.26
N GLY A 412 5.35 -15.88 0.20
CA GLY A 412 5.07 -16.31 -1.18
C GLY A 412 3.79 -15.76 -1.82
N VAL A 413 2.99 -14.97 -1.10
CA VAL A 413 1.97 -14.11 -1.72
C VAL A 413 2.70 -12.99 -2.46
N GLN A 414 2.34 -12.72 -3.72
CA GLN A 414 3.13 -11.79 -4.55
C GLN A 414 2.97 -10.33 -4.11
N ARG A 415 1.76 -9.92 -3.74
CA ARG A 415 1.43 -8.53 -3.43
C ARG A 415 0.50 -8.41 -2.23
N VAL A 416 0.76 -7.45 -1.35
CA VAL A 416 -0.12 -7.08 -0.24
C VAL A 416 -0.46 -5.60 -0.33
N HIS A 417 -1.75 -5.27 -0.28
CA HIS A 417 -2.26 -3.91 -0.37
C HIS A 417 -2.80 -3.45 0.99
N LEU A 418 -2.38 -2.28 1.46
CA LEU A 418 -2.84 -1.63 2.69
C LEU A 418 -3.64 -0.39 2.29
N LEU A 419 -4.98 -0.44 2.43
CA LEU A 419 -5.91 0.54 1.86
C LEU A 419 -6.68 1.28 2.96
N ASP A 420 -6.74 2.61 2.86
CA ASP A 420 -7.60 3.44 3.71
C ASP A 420 -9.07 3.29 3.29
N GLY A 421 -9.81 2.48 4.03
CA GLY A 421 -11.22 2.20 3.82
C GLY A 421 -12.16 3.39 4.03
N THR A 422 -11.69 4.51 4.61
CA THR A 422 -12.49 5.74 4.68
C THR A 422 -12.63 6.42 3.32
N ILE A 423 -11.74 6.11 2.37
CA ILE A 423 -11.76 6.65 1.01
C ILE A 423 -12.77 5.88 0.15
N GLY A 424 -13.89 6.54 -0.19
CA GLY A 424 -14.91 5.94 -1.05
C GLY A 424 -14.34 5.45 -2.40
N GLY A 425 -14.61 4.20 -2.75
CA GLY A 425 -14.12 3.56 -3.98
C GLY A 425 -12.64 3.15 -3.96
N VAL A 426 -11.96 3.13 -2.80
CA VAL A 426 -10.52 2.84 -2.69
C VAL A 426 -10.13 1.50 -3.31
N LEU A 427 -10.98 0.47 -3.20
CA LEU A 427 -10.69 -0.87 -3.70
C LEU A 427 -10.68 -0.91 -5.24
N LEU A 428 -11.65 -0.24 -5.88
CA LEU A 428 -11.68 -0.09 -7.34
C LEU A 428 -10.53 0.81 -7.84
N LYS A 429 -10.19 1.86 -7.10
CA LYS A 429 -9.09 2.78 -7.45
C LYS A 429 -7.73 2.09 -7.37
N GLU A 430 -7.49 1.24 -6.37
CA GLU A 430 -6.27 0.46 -6.24
C GLU A 430 -6.13 -0.55 -7.38
N LEU A 431 -7.18 -1.32 -7.66
CA LEU A 431 -7.13 -2.44 -8.62
C LEU A 431 -7.19 -2.00 -10.09
N PHE A 432 -7.68 -0.79 -10.39
CA PHE A 432 -7.90 -0.31 -11.76
C PHE A 432 -7.17 0.99 -12.12
N GLN A 433 -6.25 1.48 -11.29
CA GLN A 433 -5.41 2.65 -11.60
C GLN A 433 -3.93 2.37 -11.30
N ARG A 434 -3.09 2.51 -12.33
CA ARG A 434 -1.63 2.23 -12.32
C ARG A 434 -0.87 2.71 -11.08
N ASP A 435 -1.19 3.91 -10.59
CA ASP A 435 -0.44 4.57 -9.52
C ASP A 435 -0.90 4.15 -8.10
N GLY A 436 -2.03 3.44 -7.99
CA GLY A 436 -2.68 3.05 -6.73
C GLY A 436 -3.33 4.21 -5.96
N PHE A 437 -3.93 3.90 -4.82
CA PHE A 437 -4.42 4.86 -3.82
C PHE A 437 -3.99 4.52 -2.39
N GLY A 438 -3.64 3.26 -2.10
CA GLY A 438 -3.07 2.85 -0.81
C GLY A 438 -1.55 2.66 -0.85
N THR A 439 -1.08 1.71 -0.04
CA THR A 439 0.32 1.27 0.03
C THR A 439 0.42 -0.18 -0.37
N MET A 440 1.11 -0.48 -1.47
CA MET A 440 1.36 -1.86 -1.90
C MET A 440 2.78 -2.31 -1.55
N VAL A 441 2.90 -3.46 -0.89
CA VAL A 441 4.16 -4.21 -0.72
C VAL A 441 4.18 -5.32 -1.78
N ALA A 442 5.30 -5.51 -2.48
CA ALA A 442 5.46 -6.60 -3.45
C ALA A 442 6.74 -7.41 -3.26
N SER A 443 6.64 -8.73 -3.47
CA SER A 443 7.79 -9.64 -3.62
C SER A 443 8.18 -9.90 -5.08
N ASP A 444 7.30 -9.58 -6.05
CA ASP A 444 7.59 -9.64 -7.48
C ASP A 444 8.26 -8.36 -8.03
N LEU A 445 8.78 -8.40 -9.27
CA LEU A 445 9.27 -7.22 -9.99
C LEU A 445 8.09 -6.35 -10.49
N TYR A 446 7.33 -5.80 -9.54
CA TYR A 446 6.30 -4.79 -9.81
C TYR A 446 6.88 -3.52 -10.46
N GLU A 447 8.07 -3.13 -10.00
CA GLU A 447 8.86 -2.02 -10.52
C GLU A 447 10.31 -2.49 -10.70
N GLY A 448 10.83 -2.45 -11.92
CA GLY A 448 12.10 -3.08 -12.29
C GLY A 448 13.00 -2.18 -13.13
N THR A 449 14.20 -1.87 -12.61
CA THR A 449 15.26 -1.21 -13.39
C THR A 449 16.01 -2.25 -14.22
N ARG A 450 15.98 -2.11 -15.55
CA ARG A 450 16.63 -3.05 -16.50
C ARG A 450 17.20 -2.36 -17.72
N MET A 451 17.97 -3.09 -18.52
CA MET A 451 18.31 -2.68 -19.88
C MET A 451 17.05 -2.55 -20.76
N ALA A 452 17.05 -1.57 -21.67
CA ALA A 452 15.99 -1.38 -22.64
C ALA A 452 15.92 -2.51 -23.68
N ARG A 453 14.76 -2.66 -24.32
CA ARG A 453 14.41 -3.60 -25.39
C ARG A 453 13.69 -2.85 -26.50
N ALA A 454 13.62 -3.42 -27.71
CA ALA A 454 12.95 -2.78 -28.85
C ALA A 454 11.47 -2.46 -28.59
N THR A 455 10.81 -3.25 -27.74
CA THR A 455 9.44 -3.04 -27.22
C THR A 455 9.26 -1.74 -26.45
N ASP A 456 10.34 -1.19 -25.88
CA ASP A 456 10.28 -0.09 -24.91
C ASP A 456 10.37 1.29 -25.59
N ILE A 457 10.78 1.33 -26.87
CA ILE A 457 11.00 2.55 -27.65
C ILE A 457 9.78 3.52 -27.58
N PRO A 458 8.51 3.08 -27.71
CA PRO A 458 7.36 3.98 -27.58
C PRO A 458 7.26 4.64 -26.20
N GLY A 459 7.54 3.89 -25.12
CA GLY A 459 7.51 4.40 -23.75
C GLY A 459 8.68 5.36 -23.46
N ILE A 460 9.89 5.03 -23.94
CA ILE A 460 11.05 5.93 -23.89
C ILE A 460 10.74 7.24 -24.64
N LYS A 461 10.20 7.15 -25.86
CA LYS A 461 9.81 8.30 -26.68
C LYS A 461 8.76 9.18 -25.98
N GLN A 462 7.76 8.58 -25.35
CA GLN A 462 6.72 9.27 -24.57
C GLN A 462 7.30 10.06 -23.37
N LEU A 463 8.33 9.53 -22.70
CA LEU A 463 9.01 10.23 -21.60
C LEU A 463 9.96 11.34 -22.07
N LEU A 464 10.65 11.15 -23.19
CA LEU A 464 11.62 12.11 -23.71
C LEU A 464 10.97 13.29 -24.42
N GLN A 465 9.94 13.07 -25.25
CA GLN A 465 9.37 14.09 -26.14
C GLN A 465 9.06 15.44 -25.45
N PRO A 466 8.36 15.50 -24.29
CA PRO A 466 8.09 16.78 -23.64
C PRO A 466 9.36 17.51 -23.20
N LEU A 467 10.40 16.78 -22.79
CA LEU A 467 11.68 17.35 -22.38
C LEU A 467 12.51 17.84 -23.58
N GLU A 468 12.33 17.23 -24.75
CA GLU A 468 12.91 17.70 -26.01
C GLU A 468 12.21 18.97 -26.51
N GLU A 469 10.87 19.03 -26.43
CA GLU A 469 10.05 20.19 -26.79
C GLU A 469 10.31 21.40 -25.88
N TYR A 470 10.46 21.19 -24.57
CA TYR A 470 10.94 22.22 -23.64
C TYR A 470 12.45 22.51 -23.73
N GLY A 471 13.16 21.97 -24.72
CA GLY A 471 14.61 22.18 -24.94
C GLY A 471 15.53 21.66 -23.83
N THR A 472 15.00 20.92 -22.85
CA THR A 472 15.76 20.36 -21.73
C THR A 472 16.64 19.21 -22.19
N LEU A 473 16.15 18.38 -23.12
CA LEU A 473 16.93 17.37 -23.84
C LEU A 473 17.20 17.78 -25.28
N ILE A 474 18.00 16.98 -25.99
CA ILE A 474 18.24 17.10 -27.44
C ILE A 474 17.26 16.14 -28.12
N ARG A 475 16.48 16.65 -29.08
CA ARG A 475 15.54 15.85 -29.88
C ARG A 475 16.27 14.73 -30.61
N ARG A 476 15.75 13.51 -30.55
CA ARG A 476 16.24 12.37 -31.36
C ARG A 476 15.19 11.84 -32.34
N THR A 477 15.66 11.16 -33.37
CA THR A 477 14.81 10.34 -34.25
C THR A 477 14.59 8.93 -33.65
N GLU A 478 13.70 8.14 -34.25
CA GLU A 478 13.43 6.78 -33.76
C GLU A 478 14.56 5.81 -34.13
N GLU A 479 15.21 6.05 -35.27
CA GLU A 479 16.41 5.36 -35.72
C GLU A 479 17.60 5.64 -34.79
N GLU A 480 17.79 6.90 -34.37
CA GLU A 480 18.82 7.28 -33.39
C GLU A 480 18.58 6.64 -32.01
N LEU A 481 17.31 6.53 -31.58
CA LEU A 481 16.95 5.83 -30.34
C LEU A 481 17.19 4.31 -30.45
N LEU A 482 16.89 3.71 -31.61
CA LEU A 482 17.09 2.28 -31.86
C LEU A 482 18.59 1.92 -31.92
N VAL A 483 19.42 2.77 -32.54
CA VAL A 483 20.89 2.61 -32.54
C VAL A 483 21.49 2.84 -31.15
N ALA A 484 20.90 3.73 -30.34
CA ALA A 484 21.36 4.00 -28.97
C ALA A 484 20.83 3.01 -27.91
N LEU A 485 19.95 2.07 -28.29
CA LEU A 485 19.09 1.33 -27.38
C LEU A 485 19.84 0.50 -26.32
N ASP A 486 20.97 -0.12 -26.69
CA ASP A 486 21.80 -0.91 -25.77
C ASP A 486 22.53 -0.06 -24.71
N SER A 487 22.51 1.27 -24.88
CA SER A 487 22.95 2.24 -23.86
C SER A 487 21.81 2.68 -22.94
N PHE A 488 20.54 2.46 -23.30
CA PHE A 488 19.37 2.85 -22.51
C PHE A 488 19.05 1.86 -21.39
N ILE A 489 18.68 2.42 -20.25
CA ILE A 489 18.21 1.76 -19.04
C ILE A 489 16.83 2.33 -18.74
N VAL A 490 15.90 1.46 -18.39
CA VAL A 490 14.50 1.78 -18.13
C VAL A 490 14.08 1.30 -16.75
N VAL A 491 13.19 2.06 -16.11
CA VAL A 491 12.35 1.54 -15.02
C VAL A 491 11.00 1.20 -15.63
N GLU A 492 10.69 -0.09 -15.64
CA GLU A 492 9.39 -0.64 -16.01
C GLU A 492 8.51 -0.76 -14.76
N ARG A 493 7.24 -0.40 -14.86
CA ARG A 493 6.19 -0.68 -13.87
C ARG A 493 4.97 -1.22 -14.60
N GLU A 494 4.58 -2.46 -14.28
CA GLU A 494 3.45 -3.17 -14.91
C GLU A 494 3.43 -3.12 -16.45
N GLY A 495 4.59 -3.33 -17.09
CA GLY A 495 4.74 -3.29 -18.55
C GLY A 495 4.87 -1.89 -19.17
N GLN A 496 4.69 -0.81 -18.41
CA GLN A 496 4.90 0.56 -18.88
C GLN A 496 6.25 1.12 -18.42
N ILE A 497 6.94 1.84 -19.31
CA ILE A 497 8.17 2.55 -18.96
C ILE A 497 7.82 3.86 -18.22
N ILE A 498 8.19 3.96 -16.94
CA ILE A 498 7.91 5.13 -16.09
C ILE A 498 9.12 6.05 -15.91
N ALA A 499 10.33 5.54 -16.14
CA ALA A 499 11.55 6.32 -16.18
C ALA A 499 12.56 5.72 -17.16
N CYS A 500 13.45 6.54 -17.70
CA CYS A 500 14.56 6.08 -18.54
C CYS A 500 15.81 6.96 -18.37
N ALA A 501 16.97 6.42 -18.71
CA ALA A 501 18.24 7.13 -18.83
C ALA A 501 19.16 6.37 -19.79
N ALA A 502 20.27 6.98 -20.22
CA ALA A 502 21.28 6.33 -21.04
C ALA A 502 22.68 6.47 -20.43
N LEU A 503 23.49 5.42 -20.55
CA LEU A 503 24.92 5.39 -20.20
C LEU A 503 25.72 5.08 -21.48
N PHE A 504 26.35 6.10 -22.07
CA PHE A 504 27.23 5.91 -23.23
C PHE A 504 28.69 5.69 -22.78
N PRO A 505 29.34 4.58 -23.15
CA PRO A 505 30.70 4.24 -22.70
C PRO A 505 31.80 4.92 -23.52
N TYR A 506 32.82 5.46 -22.84
CA TYR A 506 34.08 5.94 -23.43
C TYR A 506 35.23 5.14 -22.79
N LEU A 507 35.54 3.99 -23.40
CA LEU A 507 36.40 2.97 -22.80
C LEU A 507 37.87 3.39 -22.70
N ILE A 508 38.35 4.25 -23.61
CA ILE A 508 39.74 4.74 -23.64
C ILE A 508 40.00 5.65 -22.43
N GLU A 509 39.15 6.66 -22.24
CA GLU A 509 39.19 7.58 -21.08
C GLU A 509 38.61 6.97 -19.79
N LYS A 510 38.17 5.70 -19.82
CA LYS A 510 37.53 4.96 -18.71
C LYS A 510 36.39 5.74 -18.04
N CYS A 511 35.51 6.34 -18.84
CA CYS A 511 34.38 7.11 -18.32
C CYS A 511 33.07 6.84 -19.08
N GLY A 512 31.96 7.30 -18.51
CA GLY A 512 30.64 7.16 -19.11
C GLY A 512 29.84 8.46 -19.09
N GLU A 513 29.10 8.73 -20.17
CA GLU A 513 28.17 9.85 -20.24
C GLU A 513 26.80 9.43 -19.70
N VAL A 514 26.34 10.10 -18.65
CA VAL A 514 24.96 10.01 -18.16
C VAL A 514 24.10 10.97 -18.97
N ALA A 515 23.24 10.42 -19.82
CA ALA A 515 22.41 11.17 -20.74
C ALA A 515 20.93 10.81 -20.61
N SER A 516 20.07 11.70 -21.14
CA SER A 516 18.64 11.40 -21.37
C SER A 516 17.85 10.90 -20.16
N ILE A 517 18.24 11.29 -18.94
CA ILE A 517 17.48 10.95 -17.73
C ILE A 517 16.11 11.64 -17.75
N ALA A 518 15.06 10.83 -17.62
CA ALA A 518 13.67 11.26 -17.61
C ALA A 518 12.87 10.37 -16.65
N VAL A 519 11.95 10.99 -15.90
CA VAL A 519 10.97 10.33 -15.03
C VAL A 519 9.60 10.91 -15.37
N SER A 520 8.56 10.08 -15.44
CA SER A 520 7.20 10.55 -15.72
C SER A 520 6.79 11.63 -14.69
N PRO A 521 5.97 12.63 -15.08
CA PRO A 521 5.48 13.65 -14.17
C PRO A 521 4.92 13.09 -12.85
N GLU A 522 4.14 12.01 -12.93
CA GLU A 522 3.50 11.33 -11.80
C GLU A 522 4.52 10.66 -10.84
N CYS A 523 5.57 10.05 -11.38
CA CYS A 523 6.58 9.31 -10.62
C CYS A 523 7.71 10.19 -10.02
N ARG A 524 7.67 11.52 -10.24
CA ARG A 524 8.68 12.45 -9.70
C ARG A 524 8.58 12.57 -8.18
N GLY A 525 9.74 12.68 -7.53
CA GLY A 525 9.85 12.70 -6.07
C GLY A 525 9.81 11.32 -5.40
N GLN A 526 9.47 10.25 -6.13
CA GLN A 526 9.38 8.87 -5.62
C GLN A 526 10.70 8.09 -5.77
N GLY A 527 11.87 8.77 -5.72
CA GLY A 527 13.19 8.13 -5.81
C GLY A 527 13.59 7.53 -7.18
N GLN A 528 12.73 7.56 -8.20
CA GLN A 528 13.00 6.86 -9.48
C GLN A 528 14.24 7.36 -10.23
N GLY A 529 14.58 8.66 -10.13
CA GLY A 529 15.82 9.19 -10.68
C GLY A 529 17.06 8.65 -9.95
N ASP A 530 16.97 8.44 -8.64
CA ASP A 530 18.01 7.84 -7.81
C ASP A 530 18.23 6.37 -8.18
N LYS A 531 17.14 5.59 -8.30
CA LYS A 531 17.21 4.18 -8.75
C LYS A 531 17.90 4.04 -10.11
N LEU A 532 17.63 4.95 -11.06
CA LEU A 532 18.33 4.99 -12.36
C LEU A 532 19.81 5.34 -12.23
N LEU A 533 20.16 6.35 -11.42
CA LEU A 533 21.54 6.78 -11.26
C LEU A 533 22.39 5.71 -10.54
N ASP A 534 21.86 5.09 -9.48
CA ASP A 534 22.53 4.01 -8.74
C ASP A 534 22.79 2.79 -9.65
N TYR A 535 21.83 2.43 -10.51
CA TYR A 535 22.01 1.38 -11.51
C TYR A 535 23.09 1.77 -12.54
N ILE A 536 23.09 3.02 -13.00
CA ILE A 536 24.11 3.55 -13.91
C ILE A 536 25.51 3.54 -13.28
N GLU A 537 25.65 3.93 -12.02
CA GLU A 537 26.93 3.94 -11.30
C GLU A 537 27.46 2.52 -11.07
N LYS A 538 26.59 1.56 -10.75
CA LYS A 538 26.93 0.13 -10.67
C LYS A 538 27.34 -0.43 -12.04
N LYS A 539 26.57 -0.17 -13.11
CA LYS A 539 26.89 -0.63 -14.48
C LYS A 539 28.22 -0.04 -14.97
N ALA A 540 28.44 1.27 -14.77
CA ALA A 540 29.70 1.94 -15.14
C ALA A 540 30.90 1.34 -14.39
N SER A 541 30.75 1.08 -13.09
CA SER A 541 31.80 0.46 -12.26
C SER A 541 32.12 -0.97 -12.72
N SER A 542 31.10 -1.78 -13.06
CA SER A 542 31.30 -3.13 -13.60
C SER A 542 31.96 -3.15 -14.99
N LEU A 543 31.78 -2.10 -15.78
CA LEU A 543 32.48 -1.86 -17.05
C LEU A 543 33.89 -1.27 -16.86
N GLY A 544 34.39 -1.18 -15.63
CA GLY A 544 35.74 -0.71 -15.31
C GLY A 544 35.94 0.81 -15.46
N MET A 545 34.85 1.59 -15.53
CA MET A 545 34.91 3.04 -15.58
C MET A 545 35.33 3.62 -14.21
N GLN A 546 36.04 4.74 -14.23
CA GLN A 546 36.50 5.45 -13.03
C GLN A 546 35.73 6.76 -12.81
N MET A 547 35.03 7.26 -13.83
CA MET A 547 34.31 8.53 -13.79
C MET A 547 33.01 8.46 -14.59
N LEU A 548 32.00 9.20 -14.13
CA LEU A 548 30.84 9.58 -14.94
C LEU A 548 30.92 11.07 -15.26
N PHE A 549 30.40 11.45 -16.41
CA PHE A 549 30.19 12.85 -16.78
C PHE A 549 28.78 13.07 -17.35
N LEU A 550 28.33 14.33 -17.37
CA LEU A 550 27.04 14.71 -17.93
C LEU A 550 27.02 16.16 -18.40
N LEU A 551 26.03 16.47 -19.24
CA LEU A 551 25.75 17.80 -19.76
C LEU A 551 24.31 18.18 -19.39
N THR A 552 24.11 19.33 -18.73
CA THR A 552 22.76 19.81 -18.38
C THR A 552 22.62 21.33 -18.50
N THR A 553 21.43 21.78 -18.86
CA THR A 553 21.04 23.19 -18.94
C THR A 553 20.19 23.65 -17.75
N ARG A 554 19.56 22.74 -16.99
CA ARG A 554 18.54 23.07 -15.98
C ARG A 554 18.50 22.19 -14.72
N THR A 555 19.13 21.01 -14.71
CA THR A 555 18.99 20.01 -13.64
C THR A 555 20.26 19.80 -12.78
N ALA A 556 21.20 20.75 -12.84
CA ALA A 556 22.48 20.70 -12.12
C ALA A 556 22.33 20.34 -10.63
N ASP A 557 21.49 21.07 -9.88
CA ASP A 557 21.32 20.91 -8.43
C ASP A 557 20.87 19.51 -8.00
N TRP A 558 20.27 18.73 -8.89
CA TRP A 558 19.88 17.35 -8.61
C TRP A 558 21.11 16.43 -8.61
N PHE A 559 22.00 16.59 -9.59
CA PHE A 559 23.25 15.84 -9.68
C PHE A 559 24.30 16.31 -8.67
N VAL A 560 24.39 17.61 -8.38
CA VAL A 560 25.36 18.15 -7.40
C VAL A 560 25.13 17.55 -6.01
N ARG A 561 23.86 17.41 -5.59
CA ARG A 561 23.48 16.72 -4.34
C ARG A 561 23.79 15.21 -4.33
N ARG A 562 24.20 14.63 -5.46
CA ARG A 562 24.57 13.21 -5.64
C ARG A 562 26.07 13.03 -5.92
N GLY A 563 26.89 14.06 -5.67
CA GLY A 563 28.35 13.99 -5.76
C GLY A 563 28.94 14.35 -7.13
N PHE A 564 28.18 14.98 -8.01
CA PHE A 564 28.71 15.57 -9.24
C PHE A 564 29.24 17.00 -8.99
N SER A 565 30.41 17.32 -9.55
CA SER A 565 31.04 18.66 -9.49
C SER A 565 31.13 19.28 -10.89
N GLU A 566 30.91 20.60 -10.99
CA GLU A 566 31.04 21.32 -12.26
C GLU A 566 32.50 21.31 -12.74
N CYS A 567 32.73 21.25 -14.06
CA CYS A 567 34.05 21.05 -14.65
C CYS A 567 34.28 21.84 -15.94
N CYS A 568 35.55 21.98 -16.35
CA CYS A 568 35.89 22.51 -17.66
C CYS A 568 35.57 21.49 -18.76
N VAL A 569 35.20 21.98 -19.95
CA VAL A 569 34.96 21.17 -21.15
C VAL A 569 36.16 20.26 -21.51
N ASP A 570 37.38 20.63 -21.12
CA ASP A 570 38.59 19.84 -21.36
C ASP A 570 38.64 18.50 -20.63
N GLN A 571 37.84 18.33 -19.57
CA GLN A 571 37.71 17.06 -18.84
C GLN A 571 36.74 16.08 -19.52
N ILE A 572 36.08 16.51 -20.61
CA ILE A 572 35.17 15.69 -21.42
C ILE A 572 35.96 14.98 -22.54
N PRO A 573 35.68 13.68 -22.84
CA PRO A 573 36.29 12.91 -23.92
C PRO A 573 36.39 13.66 -25.25
N VAL A 574 37.50 13.47 -25.97
CA VAL A 574 37.79 14.22 -27.21
C VAL A 574 36.76 13.93 -28.29
N GLU A 575 36.29 12.69 -28.37
CA GLU A 575 35.22 12.29 -29.29
C GLU A 575 33.89 12.97 -28.96
N ARG A 576 33.56 13.06 -27.67
CA ARG A 576 32.33 13.70 -27.23
C ARG A 576 32.37 15.21 -27.43
N ARG A 577 33.51 15.87 -27.15
CA ARG A 577 33.71 17.31 -27.39
C ARG A 577 33.35 17.72 -28.82
N LYS A 578 33.76 16.95 -29.82
CA LYS A 578 33.42 17.18 -31.25
C LYS A 578 31.91 17.15 -31.56
N ARG A 579 31.09 16.59 -30.66
CA ARG A 579 29.63 16.44 -30.80
C ARG A 579 28.84 17.31 -29.81
N ILE A 580 29.47 18.25 -29.09
CA ILE A 580 28.77 19.14 -28.15
C ILE A 580 28.08 20.27 -28.93
N ASN A 581 26.77 20.38 -28.80
CA ASN A 581 26.03 21.51 -29.35
C ASN A 581 26.16 22.75 -28.44
N LEU A 582 27.16 23.60 -28.74
CA LEU A 582 27.52 24.77 -27.94
C LEU A 582 26.39 25.80 -27.79
N SER A 583 25.46 25.90 -28.75
CA SER A 583 24.36 26.89 -28.68
C SER A 583 23.36 26.62 -27.53
N ARG A 584 23.39 25.42 -26.94
CA ARG A 584 22.57 25.06 -25.77
C ARG A 584 23.08 25.65 -24.45
N GLY A 585 24.31 26.17 -24.38
CA GLY A 585 24.89 26.69 -23.13
C GLY A 585 24.94 25.66 -21.99
N SER A 586 25.07 24.36 -22.31
CA SER A 586 25.05 23.29 -21.31
C SER A 586 26.28 23.33 -20.41
N LYS A 587 26.08 23.25 -19.10
CA LYS A 587 27.15 23.08 -18.10
C LYS A 587 27.61 21.62 -18.07
N TYR A 588 28.90 21.42 -17.78
CA TYR A 588 29.56 20.12 -17.72
C TYR A 588 29.77 19.71 -16.26
N TYR A 589 29.43 18.48 -15.92
CA TYR A 589 29.64 17.93 -14.57
C TYR A 589 30.32 16.57 -14.63
N ILE A 590 31.18 16.27 -13.65
CA ILE A 590 31.80 14.96 -13.45
C ILE A 590 31.54 14.42 -12.04
N LYS A 591 31.56 13.10 -11.89
CA LYS A 591 31.61 12.37 -10.62
C LYS A 591 32.67 11.27 -10.74
N ARG A 592 33.56 11.14 -9.75
CA ARG A 592 34.43 9.97 -9.64
C ARG A 592 33.64 8.82 -9.05
N LEU A 593 33.73 7.65 -9.67
CA LEU A 593 33.13 6.43 -9.14
C LEU A 593 33.97 5.92 -7.95
N GLN A 594 33.29 5.45 -6.90
CA GLN A 594 33.94 4.67 -5.85
C GLN A 594 34.36 3.33 -6.46
N PRO A 595 35.60 2.82 -6.23
CA PRO A 595 35.98 1.51 -6.73
C PRO A 595 35.12 0.44 -6.05
N ASP A 596 34.52 -0.44 -6.84
CA ASP A 596 33.64 -1.48 -6.32
C ASP A 596 34.40 -2.46 -5.42
N ARG A 597 34.05 -2.46 -4.13
CA ARG A 597 34.63 -3.34 -3.10
C ARG A 597 33.80 -4.62 -2.87
N SER A 598 32.68 -4.81 -3.56
CA SER A 598 31.81 -5.98 -3.38
C SER A 598 32.39 -7.27 -3.99
N GLY A 599 33.29 -7.15 -4.96
CA GLY A 599 33.92 -8.28 -5.65
C GLY A 599 33.02 -9.01 -6.67
N ILE A 600 31.75 -8.62 -6.82
CA ILE A 600 30.78 -9.29 -7.69
C ILE A 600 31.01 -8.87 -9.14
N ARG A 601 31.77 -9.67 -9.88
CA ARG A 601 31.90 -9.53 -11.34
C ARG A 601 30.63 -10.04 -12.02
N PHE A 602 29.79 -9.13 -12.50
CA PHE A 602 28.78 -9.46 -13.50
C PHE A 602 29.47 -9.95 -14.79
N GLY A 603 28.94 -11.02 -15.38
CA GLY A 603 29.56 -11.68 -16.53
C GLY A 603 29.73 -10.74 -17.73
N SER A 604 30.89 -10.81 -18.36
CA SER A 604 31.09 -10.30 -19.73
C SER A 604 30.32 -11.18 -20.73
N PRO A 605 29.90 -10.63 -21.89
CA PRO A 605 29.15 -11.37 -22.90
C PRO A 605 29.98 -12.48 -23.58
#